data_AF-A0A9E5LKC5-F1
#
_entry.id   AF-A0A9E5LKC5-F1
#
_cell.length_a   1.000
_cell.length_b   1.000
_cell.length_c   1.000
_cell.angle_alpha   90.00
_cell.angle_beta   90.00
_cell.angle_gamma   90.00
#
_symmetry.space_group_name_H-M   'P 1'
#
loop_
_entity.id
_entity.type
_entity.pdbx_description
1 polymer ?
#
loop_
_entity_poly.entity_id
_entity_poly.type
_entity_poly.pdbx_seq_one_letter_code
_entity_poly.pdbx_strand_id
1 'polypeptide(L)' 'RARTHDIAASRISLQQIARINQSAEIFVDEHLSGQNFEMRLDASLVDQKGEIQIIPDALADF' A
#
# COMPACT_ATOMS: atom_id res chain seq x y z
N ARG A 1 5.21 4.27 -16.53
CA ARG A 1 5.47 5.32 -15.52
C ARG A 1 4.31 6.32 -15.58
N ALA A 2 3.83 6.81 -14.44
CA ALA A 2 2.79 7.83 -14.39
C ALA A 2 3.39 9.21 -14.69
N ARG A 3 2.63 10.09 -15.35
CA ARG A 3 3.11 11.43 -15.72
C ARG A 3 3.10 12.39 -14.51
N THR A 4 2.24 12.12 -13.52
CA THR A 4 2.09 12.85 -12.25
C THR A 4 1.81 11.86 -11.11
N HIS A 5 1.94 12.32 -9.87
CA HIS A 5 1.57 11.53 -8.69
C HIS A 5 0.07 11.20 -8.67
N ASP A 6 -0.83 12.10 -9.07
CA ASP A 6 -2.28 11.81 -9.17
C ASP A 6 -2.59 10.61 -10.08
N ILE A 7 -1.88 10.50 -11.20
CA ILE A 7 -2.04 9.37 -12.12
C ILE A 7 -1.48 8.09 -11.50
N ALA A 8 -0.43 8.17 -10.68
CA ALA A 8 0.05 7.01 -9.93
C ALA A 8 -0.96 6.59 -8.84
N ALA A 9 -1.54 7.55 -8.11
CA ALA A 9 -2.54 7.33 -7.08
C ALA A 9 -3.79 6.64 -7.65
N SER A 10 -4.29 7.12 -8.80
CA SER A 10 -5.48 6.56 -9.47
C SER A 10 -5.35 5.08 -9.86
N ARG A 11 -4.13 4.51 -9.85
CA ARG A 11 -3.88 3.10 -10.16
C ARG A 11 -3.97 2.18 -8.94
N ILE A 12 -4.04 2.73 -7.74
CA ILE A 12 -4.30 1.97 -6.52
C ILE A 12 -5.79 1.68 -6.48
N SER A 13 -6.19 0.56 -7.09
CA SER A 13 -7.59 0.14 -7.12
C SER A 13 -7.98 -0.61 -5.84
N LEU A 14 -9.27 -0.60 -5.48
CA LEU A 14 -9.82 -1.40 -4.38
C LEU A 14 -9.44 -2.89 -4.47
N GLN A 15 -9.36 -3.43 -5.69
CA GLN A 15 -8.94 -4.81 -5.91
C GLN A 15 -7.46 -5.04 -5.56
N GLN A 16 -6.57 -4.08 -5.86
CA GLN A 16 -5.17 -4.17 -5.45
C GLN A 16 -5.04 -4.09 -3.93
N ILE A 17 -5.81 -3.20 -3.31
CA ILE A 17 -5.87 -3.06 -1.84
C ILE A 17 -6.26 -4.40 -1.19
N ALA A 18 -7.36 -5.01 -1.65
CA ALA A 18 -7.82 -6.29 -1.13
C ALA A 18 -6.76 -7.41 -1.27
N ARG A 19 -6.03 -7.43 -2.38
CA ARG A 19 -4.95 -8.41 -2.60
C ARG A 19 -3.78 -8.21 -1.65
N ILE A 20 -3.39 -6.97 -1.38
CA ILE A 20 -2.29 -6.70 -0.45
C ILE A 20 -2.71 -7.08 0.97
N ASN A 21 -3.92 -6.72 1.39
CA ASN A 21 -4.45 -7.09 2.71
C ASN A 21 -4.47 -8.60 2.91
N GLN A 22 -5.01 -9.36 1.94
CA GLN A 22 -5.01 -10.82 2.00
C GLN A 22 -3.58 -11.40 2.08
N SER A 23 -2.63 -10.83 1.33
CA SER A 23 -1.24 -11.30 1.38
C SER A 23 -0.59 -10.99 2.73
N ALA A 24 -0.89 -9.83 3.31
CA ALA A 24 -0.42 -9.46 4.64
C ALA A 24 -1.01 -10.38 5.72
N GLU A 25 -2.32 -10.68 5.66
CA GLU A 25 -2.98 -11.62 6.59
C GLU A 25 -2.29 -12.99 6.59
N ILE A 26 -2.05 -13.57 5.40
CA ILE A 26 -1.36 -14.87 5.27
C ILE A 26 0.04 -14.78 5.88
N PHE A 27 0.80 -13.74 5.56
CA PHE A 27 2.15 -13.58 6.10
C PHE A 27 2.15 -13.51 7.63
N VAL A 28 1.22 -12.75 8.21
CA VAL A 28 1.08 -12.62 9.66
C VAL A 28 0.73 -13.95 10.31
N ASP A 29 -0.23 -14.69 9.75
CA ASP A 29 -0.64 -15.99 10.28
C ASP A 29 0.52 -16.98 10.28
N GLU A 30 1.30 -17.02 9.19
CA GLU A 30 2.42 -17.95 9.03
C GLU A 30 3.66 -17.58 9.88
N HIS A 31 3.94 -16.29 10.08
CA HIS A 31 5.24 -15.85 10.61
C HIS A 31 5.17 -15.12 11.95
N LEU A 32 4.02 -14.52 12.29
CA LEU A 32 3.89 -13.60 13.41
C LEU A 32 2.72 -13.95 14.34
N SER A 33 2.16 -15.16 14.22
CA SER A 33 1.03 -15.60 15.05
C SER A 33 1.32 -15.50 16.55
N GLY A 34 0.32 -15.02 17.30
CA GLY A 34 0.42 -14.80 18.74
C GLY A 34 1.17 -13.54 19.17
N GLN A 35 1.75 -12.78 18.23
CA GLN A 35 2.33 -11.46 18.50
C GLN A 35 1.30 -10.36 18.26
N ASN A 36 1.27 -9.37 19.14
CA ASN A 36 0.41 -8.20 18.97
C ASN A 36 1.27 -7.03 18.49
N PHE A 37 1.00 -6.53 17.29
CA PHE A 37 1.76 -5.45 16.67
C PHE A 37 0.85 -4.58 15.80
N GLU A 38 1.22 -3.31 15.67
CA GLU A 38 0.56 -2.38 14.78
C GLU A 38 1.01 -2.63 13.34
N MET A 39 0.05 -2.70 12.42
CA MET A 39 0.32 -2.78 10.99
C MET A 39 -0.21 -1.54 10.28
N ARG A 40 0.59 -1.02 9.35
CA ARG A 40 0.23 0.10 8.47
C ARG A 40 0.56 -0.24 7.03
N LEU A 41 -0.25 0.28 6.11
CA LEU A 41 -0.01 0.18 4.69
C LEU A 41 0.26 1.57 4.10
N ASP A 42 1.49 1.78 3.66
CA ASP A 42 1.95 3.03 3.05
C ASP A 42 2.03 2.88 1.52
N ALA A 43 1.78 3.96 0.78
CA ALA A 43 1.93 3.97 -0.68
C ALA A 43 3.05 4.91 -1.12
N SER A 44 3.93 4.44 -1.99
CA SER A 44 4.93 5.28 -2.66
C SER A 44 4.53 5.52 -4.11
N LEU A 45 4.25 6.77 -4.45
CA LEU A 45 3.92 7.20 -5.80
C LEU A 45 5.19 7.69 -6.50
N VAL A 46 5.46 7.15 -7.68
CA VAL A 46 6.63 7.53 -8.47
C VAL A 46 6.19 8.16 -9.79
N ASP A 47 6.64 9.38 -10.03
CA ASP A 47 6.36 10.08 -11.28
C ASP A 47 7.32 9.67 -12.42
N GLN A 48 7.22 10.33 -13.56
CA GLN A 48 8.04 10.05 -14.73
C GLN A 48 9.50 10.52 -14.59
N LYS A 49 9.77 11.49 -13.72
CA LYS A 49 11.11 12.00 -13.40
C LYS A 49 11.82 11.14 -12.35
N GLY A 50 11.07 10.24 -11.69
CA GLY A 50 11.56 9.39 -10.62
C GLY A 50 11.36 10.00 -9.24
N GLU A 51 10.64 11.12 -9.14
CA GLU A 51 10.32 11.75 -7.86
C GLU A 51 9.31 10.89 -7.10
N ILE A 52 9.64 10.64 -5.84
CA ILE A 52 8.87 9.77 -4.96
C ILE A 52 8.06 10.65 -4.00
N GLN A 53 6.76 10.40 -3.96
CA GLN A 53 5.87 10.92 -2.92
C GLN A 53 5.39 9.73 -2.08
N ILE A 54 5.56 9.82 -0.76
CA ILE A 54 5.04 8.82 0.17
C ILE A 54 3.70 9.31 0.72
N ILE A 55 2.70 8.43 0.65
CA ILE A 55 1.41 8.57 1.32
C ILE A 55 1.44 7.59 2.50
N PRO A 56 1.69 8.08 3.71
CA PRO A 56 1.55 7.24 4.90
C PRO A 56 0.09 6.89 5.12
N ASP A 57 -0.19 5.72 5.69
CA ASP A 57 -1.56 5.27 5.99
C ASP A 57 -2.47 5.36 4.76
N ALA A 58 -1.98 4.92 3.61
CA ALA A 58 -2.65 5.06 2.31
C ALA A 58 -4.04 4.38 2.24
N LEU A 59 -4.38 3.57 3.24
CA LEU A 59 -5.68 2.90 3.37
C LEU A 59 -6.56 3.45 4.49
N ALA A 60 -6.10 4.38 5.33
CA ALA A 60 -6.86 4.81 6.51
C ALA A 60 -8.21 5.48 6.18
N ASP A 61 -8.38 5.96 4.95
CA ASP A 61 -9.60 6.62 4.46
C ASP A 61 -10.51 5.72 3.61
N PHE A 62 -10.22 4.41 3.50
CA PHE A 62 -10.98 3.45 2.67
C PHE A 62 -11.95 2.56 3.46
#